data_AF-A0A4Q7PJP6-F1
#
_entry.id   AF-A0A4Q7PJP6-F1
#
_cell.length_a   1.000
_cell.length_b   1.000
_cell.length_c   1.000
_cell.angle_alpha   90.00
_cell.angle_beta   90.00
_cell.angle_gamma   90.00
#
_symmetry.space_group_name_H-M   'P 1'
#
loop_
_entity.id
_entity.type
_entity.pdbx_description
1 polymer ?
#
loop_
_entity_poly.entity_id
_entity_poly.type
_entity_poly.pdbx_seq_one_letter_code
_entity_poly.pdbx_strand_id
1 'polypeptide(L)'
;MSKIKRFRCTKMCCFEAYDDDGFLIGYRFVDPGSIWREGGHLIEGGPGSVHLDREDGKPNTMEWCEVPKWTLKECFEEIDRAGN
;
A
#
# COMPACT_ATOMS: atom_id res chain seq x y z
N MET A 1 8.30 -1.56 -20.03
CA MET A 1 7.19 -1.33 -19.07
C MET A 1 7.60 -2.00 -17.77
N SER A 2 7.84 -1.22 -16.71
CA SER A 2 8.10 -1.76 -15.38
C SER A 2 6.85 -2.51 -14.92
N LYS A 3 7.02 -3.75 -14.44
CA LYS A 3 5.89 -4.54 -13.93
C LYS A 3 5.31 -3.85 -12.70
N ILE A 4 4.00 -3.64 -12.69
CA ILE A 4 3.32 -3.12 -11.50
C ILE A 4 3.24 -4.26 -10.48
N LYS A 5 3.80 -4.04 -9.30
CA LYS A 5 3.81 -5.05 -8.24
C LYS A 5 2.48 -5.10 -7.51
N ARG A 6 2.12 -6.29 -7.07
CA ARG A 6 0.92 -6.54 -6.27
C ARG A 6 1.31 -7.20 -4.97
N PHE A 7 0.61 -6.85 -3.92
CA PHE A 7 0.89 -7.25 -2.56
C PHE A 7 -0.37 -7.74 -1.88
N ARG A 8 -0.25 -8.78 -1.06
CA ARG A 8 -1.28 -9.20 -0.11
C ARG A 8 -0.81 -8.85 1.30
N CYS A 9 -1.66 -8.20 2.07
CA CYS A 9 -1.38 -7.99 3.47
C CYS A 9 -1.47 -9.32 4.24
N THR A 10 -0.48 -9.67 5.04
CA THR A 10 -0.40 -10.97 5.74
C THR A 10 -0.77 -10.90 7.21
N LYS A 11 -0.74 -9.70 7.81
CA LYS A 11 -1.06 -9.45 9.21
C LYS A 11 -1.70 -8.06 9.36
N MET A 12 -2.45 -7.85 10.44
CA MET A 12 -3.09 -6.55 10.67
C MET A 12 -2.01 -5.49 10.92
N CYS A 13 -2.02 -4.42 10.15
CA CYS A 13 -1.05 -3.32 10.27
C CYS A 13 -1.78 -1.98 10.38
N CYS A 14 -1.15 -1.02 11.05
CA CYS A 14 -1.65 0.34 11.24
C CYS A 14 -0.66 1.32 10.64
N PHE A 15 -1.12 2.18 9.76
CA PHE A 15 -0.30 3.19 9.09
C PHE A 15 -0.90 4.58 9.31
N GLU A 16 -0.05 5.59 9.23
CA GLU A 16 -0.50 6.97 9.12
C GLU A 16 -1.27 7.15 7.82
N ALA A 17 -2.36 7.91 7.88
CA ALA A 17 -3.19 8.25 6.74
C ALA A 17 -3.01 9.73 6.43
N TYR A 18 -2.72 10.02 5.17
CA TYR A 18 -2.51 11.37 4.67
C TYR A 18 -3.60 11.71 3.64
N ASP A 19 -3.91 12.98 3.48
CA ASP A 19 -4.71 13.46 2.34
C ASP A 19 -3.83 13.69 1.10
N ASP A 20 -4.45 14.10 0.00
CA ASP A 20 -3.78 14.34 -1.28
C ASP A 20 -2.78 15.52 -1.24
N ASP A 21 -2.86 16.38 -0.21
CA ASP A 21 -1.93 17.49 0.04
C ASP A 21 -0.78 17.08 0.98
N GLY A 22 -0.77 15.83 1.47
CA GLY A 22 0.25 15.29 2.36
C GLY A 22 0.05 15.67 3.84
N PHE A 23 -1.13 16.14 4.24
CA PHE A 23 -1.43 16.39 5.65
C PHE A 23 -1.90 15.12 6.35
N LEU A 24 -1.39 14.88 7.55
CA LEU A 24 -1.81 13.75 8.40
C LEU A 24 -3.28 13.92 8.81
N ILE A 25 -4.15 13.02 8.35
CA ILE A 25 -5.58 13.00 8.65
C ILE A 25 -6.00 11.89 9.63
N GLY A 26 -5.06 11.02 10.01
CA GLY A 26 -5.29 10.02 11.05
C GLY A 26 -4.49 8.74 10.86
N TYR A 27 -5.08 7.61 11.24
CA TYR A 27 -4.49 6.28 11.08
C TYR A 27 -5.44 5.37 10.32
N ARG A 28 -4.87 4.48 9.51
CA ARG A 28 -5.60 3.44 8.80
C ARG A 28 -5.14 2.05 9.21
N PHE A 29 -6.12 1.20 9.49
CA PHE A 29 -5.90 -0.22 9.66
C PHE A 29 -5.99 -0.93 8.32
N VAL A 30 -5.00 -1.79 8.04
CA VAL A 30 -4.97 -2.67 6.87
C VAL A 30 -5.25 -4.08 7.34
N ASP A 31 -6.33 -4.66 6.82
CA ASP A 31 -6.78 -6.00 7.17
C ASP A 31 -5.92 -7.08 6.49
N PRO A 32 -5.60 -8.19 7.19
CA PRO A 32 -5.02 -9.37 6.55
C PRO A 32 -5.86 -9.85 5.37
N GLY A 33 -5.21 -10.28 4.30
CA GLY A 33 -5.84 -10.78 3.08
C GLY A 33 -6.19 -9.70 2.05
N SER A 34 -6.20 -8.43 2.44
CA SER A 34 -6.44 -7.31 1.51
C SER A 34 -5.37 -7.24 0.42
N ILE A 35 -5.78 -6.77 -0.76
CA ILE A 35 -4.94 -6.76 -1.97
C ILE A 35 -4.61 -5.33 -2.37
N TRP A 36 -3.33 -5.10 -2.59
CA TRP A 36 -2.76 -3.78 -2.83
C TRP A 36 -1.85 -3.80 -4.04
N ARG A 37 -1.71 -2.66 -4.68
CA ARG A 37 -0.87 -2.47 -5.86
C ARG A 37 0.09 -1.32 -5.65
N GLU A 38 1.33 -1.48 -6.09
CA GLU A 38 2.31 -0.40 -6.11
C GLU A 38 1.79 0.74 -6.99
N GLY A 39 1.59 1.92 -6.40
CA GLY A 39 1.24 3.13 -7.11
C GLY A 39 2.45 3.77 -7.77
N GLY A 40 2.20 4.64 -8.75
CA GLY A 40 3.24 5.33 -9.52
C GLY A 40 3.78 6.61 -8.87
N HIS A 41 3.19 7.05 -7.76
CA HIS A 41 3.47 8.34 -7.15
C HIS A 41 3.63 8.17 -5.63
N LEU A 42 4.62 8.85 -5.05
CA LEU A 42 4.77 9.01 -3.60
C LEU A 42 4.31 10.42 -3.23
N ILE A 43 3.59 10.54 -2.13
CA ILE A 43 3.03 11.78 -1.58
C ILE A 43 3.93 12.29 -0.45
N GLU A 44 4.26 11.47 0.55
CA GLU A 44 4.96 11.89 1.77
C GLU A 44 6.24 11.07 2.06
N GLY A 45 6.15 9.73 2.01
CA GLY A 45 7.14 8.83 2.62
C GLY A 45 8.53 8.76 1.97
N GLY A 46 8.80 9.59 0.95
CA GLY A 46 10.10 9.72 0.29
C GLY A 46 10.64 8.43 -0.32
N PRO A 47 11.92 8.37 -0.72
CA PRO A 47 12.50 7.20 -1.40
C PRO A 47 12.56 5.92 -0.54
N GLY A 48 12.29 6.03 0.76
CA GLY A 48 12.23 4.92 1.72
C GLY A 48 10.89 4.19 1.78
N SER A 49 9.84 4.74 1.16
CA SER A 49 8.48 4.22 1.24
C SER A 49 7.97 3.75 -0.12
N VAL A 50 6.83 3.07 -0.09
CA VAL A 50 6.10 2.58 -1.26
C VAL A 50 4.65 2.99 -1.10
N HIS A 51 4.11 3.66 -2.11
CA HIS A 51 2.68 3.96 -2.19
C HIS A 51 1.93 2.70 -2.65
N LEU A 52 0.90 2.35 -1.91
CA LEU A 52 0.05 1.20 -2.18
C LEU A 52 -1.40 1.67 -2.36
N ASP A 53 -1.97 1.38 -3.53
CA ASP A 53 -3.39 1.56 -3.80
C ASP A 53 -4.15 0.26 -3.52
N ARG A 54 -5.25 0.31 -2.78
CA ARG A 54 -6.09 -0.86 -2.49
C ARG A 54 -6.84 -1.28 -3.76
N GLU A 55 -6.66 -2.54 -4.16
CA GLU A 55 -7.34 -3.10 -5.34
C GLU A 55 -8.69 -3.73 -5.01
N ASP A 56 -8.83 -4.30 -3.81
CA ASP A 56 -10.04 -5.00 -3.35
C ASP A 56 -10.97 -4.11 -2.50
N GLY A 57 -10.72 -2.80 -2.51
CA GLY A 57 -11.53 -1.80 -1.82
C GLY A 57 -12.93 -1.68 -2.42
N LYS A 58 -13.81 -0.95 -1.73
CA LYS A 58 -15.15 -0.68 -2.27
C LYS A 58 -15.04 0.20 -3.52
N PRO A 59 -15.97 0.08 -4.48
CA PRO A 59 -16.02 1.01 -5.60
C PRO A 59 -16.12 2.46 -5.09
N ASN A 60 -15.32 3.36 -5.67
CA ASN A 60 -15.24 4.78 -5.29
C ASN A 60 -14.67 5.06 -3.89
N THR A 61 -13.97 4.12 -3.25
CA THR A 61 -13.12 4.43 -2.10
C THR A 61 -11.68 4.52 -2.56
N MET A 62 -11.10 5.72 -2.53
CA MET A 62 -9.67 5.94 -2.79
C MET A 62 -8.87 5.54 -1.54
N GLU A 63 -8.76 4.24 -1.32
CA GLU A 63 -7.97 3.70 -0.24
C GLU A 63 -6.52 3.51 -0.68
N TRP A 64 -5.62 4.37 -0.24
CA TRP A 64 -4.17 4.18 -0.38
C TRP A 64 -3.43 4.32 0.95
N CYS A 65 -2.20 3.81 1.01
CA CYS A 65 -1.28 4.08 2.11
C CYS A 65 0.17 4.15 1.62
N GLU A 66 1.01 4.87 2.35
CA GLU A 66 2.45 4.83 2.14
C GLU A 66 3.11 4.00 3.24
N VAL A 67 3.81 2.96 2.80
CA VAL A 67 4.39 1.96 3.69
C VAL A 67 5.90 2.03 3.57
N PRO A 68 6.64 2.20 4.69
CA PRO A 68 8.09 2.09 4.68
C PRO A 68 8.53 0.73 4.14
N LYS A 69 9.59 0.68 3.31
CA LYS A 69 10.07 -0.56 2.67
C LYS A 69 10.40 -1.69 3.65
N TRP A 70 10.79 -1.37 4.88
CA TRP A 70 11.04 -2.35 5.93
C TRP A 70 9.73 -2.96 6.44
N THR A 71 8.73 -2.13 6.75
CA THR A 71 7.39 -2.57 7.16
C THR A 71 6.66 -3.29 6.04
N LEU A 72 6.89 -2.90 4.77
CA LEU A 72 6.34 -3.59 3.61
C LEU A 72 6.71 -5.08 3.62
N LYS A 73 7.99 -5.40 3.85
CA LYS A 73 8.47 -6.79 3.93
C LYS A 73 7.89 -7.57 5.12
N GLU A 74 7.50 -6.86 6.18
CA GLU A 74 6.94 -7.47 7.38
C GLU A 74 5.42 -7.68 7.33
N CYS A 75 4.71 -6.78 6.66
CA CYS A 75 3.24 -6.73 6.61
C CYS A 75 2.66 -7.29 5.30
N PHE A 76 3.45 -7.36 4.24
CA PHE A 76 2.97 -7.69 2.91
C PHE A 76 3.83 -8.76 2.22
N GLU A 77 3.15 -9.62 1.47
CA GLU A 77 3.77 -10.58 0.56
C GLU A 77 3.52 -10.14 -0.90
N GLU A 78 4.55 -10.11 -1.74
CA GLU A 78 4.40 -9.86 -3.17
C GLU A 78 3.72 -11.06 -3.84
N ILE A 79 2.55 -10.84 -4.43
CA ILE A 79 1.72 -11.90 -5.05
C ILE A 79 1.82 -11.93 -6.58
N ASP A 80 2.48 -10.95 -7.21
CA ASP A 80 2.75 -10.96 -8.65
C ASP A 80 4.14 -11.54 -8.94
N ARG A 81 4.29 -12.85 -8.70
CA ARG A 81 5.31 -13.62 -9.41
C ARG A 81 4.72 -14.00 -10.75
N ALA A 82 5.05 -13.25 -11.80
CA ALA A 82 4.89 -13.76 -13.16
C ALA A 82 5.60 -15.13 -13.25
N GLY A 83 4.82 -16.21 -13.31
CA GLY A 83 5.34 -17.58 -13.34
C GLY A 83 4.24 -18.63 -13.26
N ASN A 84 3.43 -18.76 -14.32
CA ASN A 84 3.34 -19.99 -15.11
C ASN A 84 2.66 -19.70 -16.45
#